data_AF-A0A920AUK3-F1
#
_entry.id   AF-A0A920AUK3-F1
#
_cell.length_a   1.000
_cell.length_b   1.000
_cell.length_c   1.000
_cell.angle_alpha   90.00
_cell.angle_beta   90.00
_cell.angle_gamma   90.00
#
_symmetry.space_group_name_H-M   'P 1'
#
loop_
_entity.id
_entity.type
_entity.pdbx_description
1 polymer ?
#
loop_
_entity_poly.entity_id
_entity_poly.type
_entity_poly.pdbx_seq_one_letter_code
_entity_poly.pdbx_strand_id
1 'polypeptide(L)'
;MYQSPNVFSCPILFITYNKPDTTKKVFEKILSINPEHLIISSDGPSNDSDNKIISNLRKYFDDRTINKNFLKLYQENNIGCKENVIYSITKSFEKFDKLIIVEDDTLPSKVFSIYTKTFEFI
;
A
#
# COMPACT_ATOMS: atom_id res chain seq x y z
N MET A 1 14.99 1.45 -30.07
CA MET A 1 14.27 0.39 -29.32
C MET A 1 13.85 1.00 -28.00
N TYR A 2 12.55 1.21 -27.78
CA TYR A 2 12.06 1.62 -26.47
C TYR A 2 12.24 0.44 -25.52
N GLN A 3 13.12 0.55 -24.53
CA GLN A 3 13.11 -0.37 -23.41
C GLN A 3 11.79 -0.16 -22.68
N SER A 4 10.94 -1.18 -22.65
CA SER A 4 9.76 -1.17 -21.77
C SER A 4 10.24 -0.83 -20.35
N PRO A 5 9.58 0.09 -19.64
CA PRO A 5 9.98 0.43 -18.28
C PRO A 5 10.05 -0.86 -17.46
N ASN A 6 11.08 -1.01 -16.63
CA ASN A 6 11.18 -2.16 -15.73
C ASN A 6 9.99 -2.09 -14.75
N VAL A 7 8.97 -2.90 -15.01
CA VAL A 7 7.73 -2.97 -14.22
C VAL A 7 7.92 -4.00 -13.12
N PHE A 8 7.57 -3.64 -11.89
CA PHE A 8 7.59 -4.57 -10.78
C PHE A 8 6.25 -5.33 -10.70
N SER A 9 6.27 -6.62 -11.02
CA SER A 9 5.05 -7.42 -11.24
C SER A 9 4.45 -8.07 -9.99
N CYS A 10 5.18 -8.13 -8.87
CA CYS A 10 4.63 -8.67 -7.64
C CYS A 10 3.67 -7.64 -6.98
N PRO A 11 2.41 -7.99 -6.68
CA PRO A 11 1.47 -7.07 -6.05
C PRO A 11 1.95 -6.61 -4.68
N ILE A 12 1.76 -5.32 -4.38
CA ILE A 12 2.14 -4.71 -3.11
C ILE A 12 0.88 -4.28 -2.38
N LEU A 13 0.69 -4.76 -1.15
CA LEU A 13 -0.27 -4.19 -0.20
C LEU A 13 0.46 -3.21 0.71
N PHE A 14 0.08 -1.94 0.60
CA PHE A 14 0.56 -0.87 1.45
C PHE A 14 -0.49 -0.51 2.50
N ILE A 15 -0.20 -0.79 3.76
CA ILE A 15 -1.11 -0.57 4.90
C ILE A 15 -0.73 0.74 5.59
N THR A 16 -1.70 1.63 5.77
CA THR A 16 -1.49 3.00 6.24
C THR A 16 -2.52 3.42 7.28
N TYR A 17 -2.12 4.32 8.19
CA TYR A 17 -3.04 5.01 9.08
C TYR A 17 -2.81 6.53 9.08
N ASN A 18 -2.27 7.11 10.15
CA ASN A 18 -2.20 8.55 10.40
C ASN A 18 -0.77 9.11 10.56
N LYS A 19 0.26 8.44 10.02
CA LYS A 19 1.68 8.86 10.12
C LYS A 19 2.20 9.53 8.83
N PRO A 20 1.74 10.74 8.46
CA PRO A 20 1.88 11.25 7.10
C PRO A 20 3.32 11.35 6.58
N ASP A 21 4.28 11.67 7.45
CA ASP A 21 5.67 11.88 7.03
C ASP A 21 6.36 10.58 6.62
N THR A 22 6.13 9.48 7.33
CA THR A 22 6.70 8.17 6.99
C THR A 22 5.90 7.52 5.87
N THR A 23 4.57 7.60 5.93
CA THR A 23 3.67 7.05 4.90
C THR A 23 4.02 7.59 3.51
N LYS A 24 4.23 8.91 3.37
CA LYS A 24 4.61 9.52 2.09
C LYS A 24 5.97 9.02 1.60
N LYS A 25 6.96 8.88 2.48
CA LYS A 25 8.30 8.38 2.11
C LYS A 25 8.24 6.95 1.58
N VAL A 26 7.50 6.07 2.26
CA VAL A 26 7.31 4.67 1.85
C VAL A 26 6.56 4.61 0.53
N PHE A 27 5.49 5.39 0.38
CA PHE A 27 4.71 5.46 -0.85
C PHE A 27 5.54 5.88 -2.06
N GLU A 28 6.37 6.93 -1.94
CA GLU A 28 7.26 7.36 -3.03
C GLU A 28 8.28 6.28 -3.40
N LYS A 29 8.77 5.50 -2.42
CA LYS A 29 9.65 4.35 -2.70
C LYS A 29 8.92 3.25 -3.44
N ILE A 30 7.68 2.93 -3.06
CA ILE A 30 6.83 1.99 -3.79
C ILE A 30 6.62 2.47 -5.22
N LEU A 31 6.27 3.74 -5.46
CA LEU A 31 6.09 4.25 -6.82
C LEU A 31 7.38 4.26 -7.64
N SER A 32 8.54 4.46 -7.01
CA SER A 32 9.84 4.49 -7.70
C SER A 32 10.26 3.17 -8.34
N ILE A 33 9.70 2.05 -7.87
CA ILE A 33 9.93 0.73 -8.48
C ILE A 33 8.89 0.37 -9.57
N ASN A 34 8.02 1.32 -9.93
CA ASN A 34 7.02 1.19 -10.99
C ASN A 34 6.17 -0.12 -10.86
N PRO A 35 5.40 -0.28 -9.77
CA PRO A 35 4.60 -1.46 -9.54
C PRO A 35 3.47 -1.57 -10.56
N GLU A 36 3.26 -2.78 -11.06
CA GLU A 36 2.12 -3.13 -11.90
C GLU A 36 0.82 -3.10 -11.09
N HIS A 37 0.88 -3.62 -9.87
CA HIS A 37 -0.25 -3.74 -8.96
C HIS A 37 0.11 -3.17 -7.58
N LEU A 38 -0.68 -2.20 -7.13
CA LEU A 38 -0.61 -1.63 -5.80
C LEU A 38 -2.00 -1.64 -5.18
N ILE A 39 -2.07 -2.11 -3.94
CA ILE A 39 -3.24 -2.07 -3.07
C ILE A 39 -2.90 -1.09 -1.95
N ILE A 40 -3.70 -0.04 -1.79
CA ILE A 40 -3.54 0.95 -0.73
C ILE A 40 -4.65 0.73 0.29
N SER A 41 -4.30 0.21 1.46
CA SER A 41 -5.20 0.11 2.60
C SER A 41 -5.02 1.30 3.53
N SER A 42 -6.12 1.96 3.87
CA SER A 42 -6.15 3.05 4.83
C SER A 42 -7.33 2.85 5.77
N ASP A 43 -7.06 2.57 7.04
CA ASP A 43 -8.11 2.48 8.06
C ASP A 43 -8.77 3.86 8.29
N GLY A 44 -9.98 3.87 8.85
CA GLY A 44 -10.73 5.08 9.12
C GLY A 44 -10.29 5.78 10.41
N PRO A 45 -10.64 7.06 10.61
CA PRO A 45 -10.22 7.83 11.77
C PRO A 45 -10.79 7.28 13.09
N SER A 46 -9.96 7.22 14.14
CA SER A 46 -10.41 6.92 15.51
C SER A 46 -10.98 8.15 16.23
N ASN A 47 -10.69 9.35 15.71
CA ASN A 47 -11.11 10.64 16.26
C ASN A 47 -11.06 11.74 15.18
N ASP A 48 -11.58 12.92 15.49
CA ASP A 48 -11.64 14.04 14.53
C ASP A 48 -10.26 14.53 14.06
N SER A 49 -9.23 14.42 14.90
CA SER A 49 -7.87 14.85 14.53
C SER A 49 -7.27 13.93 13.46
N ASP A 50 -7.57 12.63 13.54
CA ASP A 50 -7.16 11.64 12.54
C ASP A 50 -7.85 11.87 11.21
N ASN A 51 -9.12 12.33 11.21
CA ASN A 51 -9.92 12.50 10.00
C ASN A 51 -9.22 13.44 8.99
N LYS A 52 -8.73 14.59 9.46
CA LYS A 52 -8.01 15.53 8.59
C LYS A 52 -6.70 14.95 8.06
N ILE A 53 -5.97 14.20 8.88
CA ILE A 53 -4.69 13.60 8.49
C ILE A 53 -4.91 12.52 7.42
N ILE A 54 -5.84 11.61 7.67
CA ILE A 54 -6.18 10.48 6.80
C ILE A 54 -6.77 10.99 5.47
N SER A 55 -7.70 11.95 5.51
CA SER A 55 -8.27 12.54 4.29
C SER A 55 -7.20 13.18 3.40
N ASN A 56 -6.26 13.92 3.99
CA ASN A 56 -5.14 14.49 3.24
C ASN A 56 -4.20 13.43 2.66
N LEU A 57 -3.97 12.32 3.36
CA LEU A 57 -3.18 11.20 2.85
C LEU A 57 -3.87 10.46 1.71
N ARG A 58 -5.17 10.17 1.85
CA ARG A 58 -5.97 9.53 0.79
C ARG A 58 -5.99 10.40 -0.46
N LYS A 59 -6.20 11.70 -0.31
CA LYS A 59 -6.08 12.65 -1.43
C LYS A 59 -4.70 12.63 -2.07
N TYR A 60 -3.63 12.60 -1.27
CA TYR A 60 -2.25 12.53 -1.76
C TYR A 60 -1.99 11.27 -2.60
N PHE A 61 -2.53 10.13 -2.19
CA PHE A 61 -2.47 8.89 -2.98
C PHE A 61 -3.28 9.02 -4.26
N ASP A 62 -4.52 9.49 -4.16
CA ASP A 62 -5.45 9.59 -5.28
C ASP A 62 -4.91 10.48 -6.40
N ASP A 63 -4.36 11.65 -6.05
CA ASP A 63 -3.79 12.59 -7.01
C ASP A 63 -2.58 11.97 -7.74
N ARG A 64 -1.76 11.13 -7.07
CA ARG A 64 -0.58 10.47 -7.67
C ARG A 64 -0.90 9.22 -8.47
N THR A 65 -2.01 8.56 -8.17
CA THR A 65 -2.42 7.32 -8.83
C THR A 65 -3.61 7.53 -9.75
N ILE A 66 -3.96 8.77 -10.10
CA ILE A 66 -5.16 9.10 -10.87
C ILE A 66 -5.21 8.38 -12.23
N ASN A 67 -4.04 8.14 -12.84
CA ASN A 67 -3.90 7.44 -14.12
C ASN A 67 -3.50 5.96 -13.96
N LYS A 68 -3.58 5.41 -12.74
CA LYS A 68 -3.20 4.04 -12.41
C LYS A 68 -4.41 3.28 -11.88
N ASN A 69 -4.63 2.07 -12.36
CA ASN A 69 -5.71 1.20 -11.87
C ASN A 69 -5.28 0.44 -10.61
N PHE A 70 -4.97 1.19 -9.54
CA PHE A 70 -4.59 0.63 -8.24
C PHE A 70 -5.81 0.42 -7.35
N LEU A 71 -5.79 -0.65 -6.56
CA LEU A 71 -6.89 -0.98 -5.65
C LEU A 71 -6.78 -0.10 -4.40
N LYS A 72 -7.88 0.54 -4.01
CA LYS A 72 -7.95 1.38 -2.81
C LYS A 72 -8.96 0.79 -1.85
N LEU A 73 -8.51 0.48 -0.65
CA LEU A 73 -9.28 -0.12 0.44
C LEU A 73 -9.32 0.89 1.58
N TYR A 74 -10.18 1.90 1.43
CA TYR A 74 -10.34 2.97 2.42
C TYR A 74 -11.54 2.65 3.31
N GLN A 75 -11.32 2.60 4.61
CA GLN A 75 -12.40 2.42 5.58
C GLN A 75 -12.98 3.78 5.99
N GLU A 76 -14.29 3.84 6.15
CA GLU A 76 -14.96 5.05 6.66
C GLU A 76 -14.74 5.23 8.16
N ASN A 77 -14.73 4.13 8.91
CA ASN A 77 -14.54 4.11 10.36
C ASN A 77 -13.27 3.33 10.72
N ASN A 78 -12.65 3.65 11.85
CA ASN A 78 -11.57 2.84 12.39
C ASN A 78 -12.10 1.47 12.78
N ILE A 79 -11.64 0.42 12.11
CA ILE A 79 -12.00 -0.96 12.47
C ILE A 79 -10.93 -1.64 13.32
N GLY A 80 -9.78 -1.00 13.51
CA GLY A 80 -8.66 -1.49 14.29
C GLY A 80 -7.58 -2.11 13.42
N CYS A 81 -6.33 -2.03 13.89
CA CYS A 81 -5.15 -2.47 13.13
C CYS A 81 -5.27 -3.95 12.69
N LYS A 82 -5.62 -4.85 13.61
CA LYS A 82 -5.71 -6.29 13.33
C LYS A 82 -6.80 -6.58 12.29
N GLU A 83 -7.97 -6.02 12.48
CA GLU A 83 -9.13 -6.21 11.63
C GLU A 83 -8.89 -5.61 10.23
N ASN A 84 -8.29 -4.43 10.17
CA ASN A 84 -7.93 -3.79 8.91
C ASN A 84 -6.86 -4.59 8.15
N VAL A 85 -5.84 -5.12 8.83
CA VAL A 85 -4.83 -6.00 8.22
C VAL A 85 -5.49 -7.26 7.64
N ILE A 86 -6.33 -7.95 8.42
CA ILE A 86 -7.05 -9.16 7.96
C ILE A 86 -7.93 -8.83 6.74
N TYR A 87 -8.71 -7.76 6.82
CA TYR A 87 -9.55 -7.29 5.72
C TYR A 87 -8.73 -7.03 4.46
N SER A 88 -7.62 -6.31 4.60
CA SER A 88 -6.78 -5.88 3.48
C SER A 88 -6.08 -7.05 2.80
N ILE A 89 -5.58 -8.00 3.59
CA ILE A 89 -5.00 -9.25 3.09
C ILE A 89 -6.05 -10.07 2.36
N THR A 90 -7.23 -10.26 2.97
CA THR A 90 -8.33 -11.04 2.37
C THR A 90 -8.74 -10.44 1.03
N LYS A 91 -8.96 -9.12 0.97
CA LYS A 91 -9.32 -8.43 -0.28
C LYS A 91 -8.22 -8.44 -1.33
N SER A 92 -6.97 -8.52 -0.93
CA SER A 92 -5.85 -8.68 -1.87
C SER A 92 -5.83 -10.08 -2.47
N PHE A 93 -6.02 -11.12 -1.65
CA PHE A 93 -6.04 -12.52 -2.12
C PHE A 93 -7.28 -12.89 -2.94
N GLU A 94 -8.37 -12.11 -2.88
CA GLU A 94 -9.48 -12.21 -3.85
C GLU A 94 -9.05 -11.90 -5.30
N LYS A 95 -7.89 -11.26 -5.50
CA LYS A 95 -7.39 -10.81 -6.82
C LYS A 95 -6.00 -11.32 -7.19
N PHE A 96 -5.18 -11.70 -6.22
CA PHE A 96 -3.77 -11.99 -6.43
C PHE A 96 -3.34 -13.23 -5.63
N ASP A 97 -2.54 -14.11 -6.23
CA ASP A 97 -2.08 -15.34 -5.57
C ASP A 97 -0.84 -15.14 -4.68
N LYS A 98 -0.23 -13.95 -4.72
CA LYS A 98 0.94 -13.57 -3.92
C LYS A 98 0.92 -12.08 -3.60
N LEU A 99 1.56 -11.71 -2.50
CA LEU A 99 1.53 -10.35 -1.98
C LEU A 99 2.83 -9.98 -1.25
N ILE A 100 3.32 -8.76 -1.48
CA ILE A 100 4.30 -8.11 -0.61
C ILE A 100 3.54 -7.14 0.29
N ILE A 101 3.68 -7.27 1.60
CA ILE A 101 3.01 -6.42 2.57
C ILE A 101 4.02 -5.39 3.10
N VAL A 102 3.65 -4.12 3.07
CA VAL A 102 4.45 -2.99 3.53
C VAL A 102 3.60 -2.12 4.46
N GLU A 103 4.15 -1.73 5.61
CA GLU A 103 3.51 -0.83 6.57
C GLU A 103 4.12 0.57 6.53
N ASP A 104 3.36 1.56 7.00
CA ASP A 104 3.73 2.98 6.92
C ASP A 104 4.91 3.42 7.79
N ASP A 105 5.38 2.58 8.72
CA ASP A 105 6.57 2.78 9.54
C ASP A 105 7.75 1.86 9.15
N THR A 106 7.56 1.01 8.14
CA THR A 106 8.64 0.22 7.55
C THR A 106 9.24 0.99 6.38
N LEU A 107 10.32 1.76 6.61
CA LEU A 107 11.12 2.30 5.50
C LEU A 107 11.78 1.12 4.77
N PRO A 108 11.38 0.77 3.53
CA PRO A 108 11.99 -0.35 2.85
C PRO A 108 13.42 0.05 2.49
N SER A 109 14.40 -0.56 3.15
CA SER A 109 15.80 -0.42 2.74
C SER A 109 15.98 -1.06 1.35
N LYS A 110 17.04 -0.70 0.61
CA LYS A 110 17.40 -1.40 -0.65
C LYS A 110 17.56 -2.92 -0.48
N VAL A 111 17.65 -3.41 0.76
CA VAL A 111 17.77 -4.83 1.10
C VAL A 111 16.40 -5.52 1.21
N PHE A 112 15.30 -4.79 1.41
CA PHE A 112 13.95 -5.37 1.48
C PHE A 112 13.54 -6.03 0.15
N SER A 113 14.04 -5.55 -1.00
CA SER A 113 13.82 -6.19 -2.30
C SER A 113 14.54 -7.52 -2.49
N ILE A 114 15.50 -7.89 -1.62
CA ILE A 114 16.25 -9.14 -1.70
C ILE A 114 15.51 -10.29 -0.98
N TYR A 115 14.64 -9.99 -0.01
CA TYR A 115 14.02 -11.00 0.86
C TYR A 115 12.57 -11.39 0.51
N THR A 116 11.94 -10.73 -0.45
CA THR A 116 10.62 -11.15 -0.96
C THR A 116 10.77 -12.27 -2.00
N LYS A 117 11.37 -13.39 -1.59
CA LYS A 117 11.18 -14.66 -2.29
C LYS A 117 9.75 -15.11 -2.03
N THR A 118 9.02 -15.34 -3.11
CA THR A 118 7.72 -15.99 -3.17
C THR A 118 7.59 -17.09 -2.13
N PHE A 119 6.62 -16.99 -1.22
CA PHE A 119 6.15 -18.16 -0.48
C PHE A 119 5.27 -18.96 -1.43
N GLU A 120 5.86 -19.97 -2.09
CA GLU A 120 5.10 -21.06 -2.67
C GLU A 120 4.69 -21.97 -1.50
N PHE A 121 3.39 -22.05 -1.21
CA PHE A 121 2.87 -23.11 -0.37
C PHE A 121 2.85 -24.41 -1.19
N ILE A 122 3.52 -25.44 -0.67
CA ILE A 122 3.44 -26.83 -1.14
C ILE A 122 2.06 -27.39 -0.77
#